data_AF-A0A2N1UUB2-F1
#
_entry.id   AF-A0A2N1UUB2-F1
#
_cell.length_a   1.000
_cell.length_b   1.000
_cell.length_c   1.000
_cell.angle_alpha   90.00
_cell.angle_beta   90.00
_cell.angle_gamma   90.00
#
_symmetry.space_group_name_H-M   'P 1'
#
loop_
_entity.id
_entity.type
_entity.pdbx_description
1 polymer ?
#
loop_
_entity_poly.entity_id
_entity_poly.type
_entity_poly.pdbx_seq_one_letter_code
_entity_poly.pdbx_strand_id
1 'polypeptide(L)' 'PLAHWTSPATEVRYPSRWRVQVASAGLELQIEPWLAAQELPLSFRYWEGAVKVTGSAPGQGYVELTGY' A
#
# COMPACT_ATOMS: atom_id res chain seq x y z
N PRO A 1 -1.80 -2.08 9.54
CA PRO A 1 -1.06 -2.70 8.41
C PRO A 1 -0.61 -4.10 8.81
N LEU A 2 -0.53 -5.02 7.85
CA LEU A 2 -0.18 -6.42 8.07
C LEU A 2 1.29 -6.72 7.72
N ALA A 3 1.92 -5.90 6.88
CA ALA A 3 3.32 -6.00 6.52
C ALA A 3 3.89 -4.60 6.24
N HIS A 4 5.21 -4.52 6.18
CA HIS A 4 5.94 -3.31 5.83
C HIS A 4 7.07 -3.65 4.87
N TRP A 5 7.46 -2.66 4.07
CA TRP A 5 8.65 -2.67 3.23
C TRP A 5 9.55 -1.51 3.67
N THR A 6 10.84 -1.80 3.85
CA THR A 6 11.83 -0.76 4.14
C THR A 6 12.56 -0.43 2.85
N SER A 7 12.58 0.85 2.49
CA SER A 7 13.33 1.32 1.34
C SER A 7 14.83 1.10 1.57
N PRO A 8 15.53 0.35 0.70
CA PRO A 8 16.98 0.19 0.81
C PRO A 8 17.74 1.49 0.47
N ALA A 9 17.07 2.45 -0.19
CA ALA A 9 17.70 3.72 -0.56
C ALA A 9 17.68 4.74 0.58
N THR A 10 16.67 4.68 1.45
CA THR A 10 16.38 5.74 2.44
C THR A 10 16.11 5.25 3.83
N GLU A 11 16.04 3.93 4.02
CA GLU A 11 15.70 3.27 5.28
C GLU A 11 14.30 3.59 5.81
N VAL A 12 13.48 4.34 5.05
CA VAL A 12 12.10 4.65 5.39
C VAL A 12 11.26 3.38 5.33
N ARG A 13 10.41 3.19 6.35
CA ARG A 13 9.60 1.98 6.52
C ARG A 13 8.13 2.26 6.19
N TYR A 14 7.71 1.81 5.02
CA TYR A 14 6.34 1.95 4.53
C TYR A 14 5.48 0.74 4.88
N PRO A 15 4.20 0.91 5.26
CA PRO A 15 3.27 -0.20 5.23
C PRO A 15 3.15 -0.75 3.80
N SER A 16 3.11 -2.07 3.66
CA SER A 16 3.10 -2.75 2.35
C SER A 16 2.03 -3.84 2.25
N ARG A 17 1.17 -3.97 3.27
CA ARG A 17 -0.01 -4.83 3.20
C ARG A 17 -1.06 -4.35 4.18
N TRP A 18 -2.32 -4.39 3.78
CA TRP A 18 -3.43 -3.90 4.59
C TRP A 18 -4.60 -4.87 4.59
N ARG A 19 -5.34 -4.84 5.69
CA ARG A 19 -6.73 -5.30 5.74
C ARG A 19 -7.60 -4.06 5.88
N VAL A 20 -8.54 -3.88 4.98
CA VAL A 20 -9.51 -2.77 4.99
C VAL A 20 -10.89 -3.38 5.16
N GLN A 21 -11.64 -2.88 6.14
CA GLN A 21 -13.01 -3.30 6.41
C GLN A 21 -13.92 -2.09 6.38
N VAL A 22 -14.99 -2.17 5.58
CA VAL A 22 -16.03 -1.14 5.51
C VAL A 22 -17.36 -1.82 5.79
N ALA A 23 -17.72 -1.87 7.07
CA ALA A 23 -18.87 -2.65 7.55
C ALA A 23 -20.19 -2.22 6.89
N SER A 24 -20.41 -0.91 6.74
CA SER A 24 -21.61 -0.35 6.08
C SER A 24 -21.75 -0.75 4.61
N ALA A 25 -20.66 -1.17 3.97
CA ALA A 25 -20.63 -1.64 2.59
C ALA A 25 -20.41 -3.17 2.49
N GLY A 26 -20.34 -3.89 3.62
CA GLY A 26 -20.04 -5.32 3.65
C GLY A 26 -18.67 -5.66 3.02
N LEU A 27 -17.71 -4.74 3.05
CA LEU A 27 -16.40 -4.95 2.43
C LEU A 27 -15.38 -5.47 3.42
N GLU A 28 -14.68 -6.52 3.03
CA GLU A 28 -13.45 -6.99 3.64
C GLU A 28 -12.41 -7.24 2.55
N LEU A 29 -11.38 -6.40 2.53
CA LEU A 29 -10.39 -6.35 1.47
C LEU A 29 -8.99 -6.60 2.03
N GLN A 30 -8.19 -7.35 1.29
CA GLN A 30 -6.74 -7.40 1.47
C GLN A 30 -6.08 -6.68 0.31
N ILE A 31 -5.17 -5.77 0.63
CA ILE A 31 -4.48 -4.92 -0.33
C ILE A 31 -2.98 -5.20 -0.23
N GLU A 32 -2.36 -5.53 -1.36
CA GLU A 32 -0.94 -5.88 -1.48
C GLU A 32 -0.34 -5.21 -2.73
N PRO A 33 0.88 -4.64 -2.66
CA PRO A 33 1.52 -4.04 -3.80
C PRO A 33 1.96 -5.09 -4.81
N TRP A 34 1.88 -4.74 -6.09
CA TRP A 34 2.47 -5.57 -7.16
C TRP A 34 3.99 -5.61 -7.07
N LEU A 35 4.60 -4.50 -6.65
CA LEU A 35 6.03 -4.36 -6.41
C LEU A 35 6.25 -3.62 -5.09
N ALA A 36 7.14 -4.12 -4.23
CA ALA A 36 7.41 -3.48 -2.95
C ALA A 36 8.14 -2.13 -3.12
N ALA A 37 9.06 -2.03 -4.09
CA ALA A 37 9.89 -0.85 -4.32
C ALA A 37 9.23 0.14 -5.29
N GLN A 38 8.31 0.95 -4.75
CA GLN A 38 7.62 2.02 -5.49
C GLN A 38 7.72 3.37 -4.74
N GLU A 39 8.87 3.61 -4.08
CA GLU A 39 9.19 4.90 -3.48
C GLU A 39 9.65 5.89 -4.57
N LEU A 40 9.09 7.10 -4.54
CA LEU A 40 9.39 8.18 -5.47
C LEU A 40 10.28 9.25 -4.80
N PRO A 41 11.53 9.45 -5.28
CA PRO A 41 12.47 10.41 -4.72
C PRO A 41 12.29 11.81 -5.35
N LEU A 42 11.10 12.39 -5.24
CA LEU A 42 10.81 13.75 -5.74
C LEU A 42 11.14 14.83 -4.68
N SER A 43 10.68 16.06 -4.89
CA SER A 43 10.88 17.20 -3.98
C SER A 43 10.35 16.93 -2.57
N PHE A 44 9.27 16.17 -2.47
CA PHE A 44 8.88 15.44 -1.27
C PHE A 44 8.89 13.95 -1.60
N ARG A 45 9.39 13.15 -0.65
CA ARG A 45 9.40 11.70 -0.78
C ARG A 45 8.05 11.13 -0.42
N TYR A 46 7.60 10.17 -1.21
CA TYR A 46 6.39 9.41 -0.94
C TYR A 46 6.49 8.05 -1.62
N TRP A 47 5.70 7.11 -1.16
CA TRP A 47 5.53 5.82 -1.84
C TRP A 47 4.22 5.87 -2.60
N GLU A 48 4.24 5.57 -3.89
CA GLU A 48 3.03 5.48 -4.70
C GLU A 48 3.15 4.27 -5.60
N GLY A 49 2.22 3.34 -5.45
CA GLY A 49 2.39 2.06 -6.11
C GLY A 49 1.10 1.33 -6.43
N ALA A 50 1.15 0.61 -7.54
CA ALA A 50 0.07 -0.25 -7.99
C ALA A 50 -0.12 -1.39 -6.98
N VAL A 51 -1.38 -1.68 -6.66
CA VAL A 51 -1.79 -2.71 -5.72
C VAL A 51 -2.79 -3.68 -6.34
N LYS A 52 -2.76 -4.92 -5.87
CA LYS A 52 -3.79 -5.93 -6.04
C LYS A 52 -4.72 -5.90 -4.84
N VAL A 53 -6.03 -5.98 -5.10
CA VAL A 53 -7.08 -6.09 -4.08
C VAL A 53 -7.72 -7.46 -4.18
N THR A 54 -7.84 -8.15 -3.05
CA THR A 54 -8.55 -9.43 -2.92
C THR A 54 -9.58 -9.35 -1.79
N GLY A 55 -10.49 -10.34 -1.71
CA GLY A 55 -11.55 -10.38 -0.71
C GLY A 55 -12.94 -10.21 -1.33
N SER A 56 -13.83 -9.51 -0.63
CA SER A 56 -15.24 -9.39 -1.01
C SER A 56 -15.48 -8.64 -2.33
N ALA A 57 -14.51 -7.81 -2.76
CA ALA A 57 -14.52 -7.11 -4.05
C ALA A 57 -13.10 -7.11 -4.65
N PRO A 58 -12.71 -8.13 -5.42
CA PRO A 58 -11.37 -8.21 -6.00
C PRO A 58 -11.17 -7.16 -7.10
N GLY A 59 -9.94 -6.68 -7.24
CA GLY A 59 -9.63 -5.63 -8.20
C GLY A 59 -8.17 -5.21 -8.18
N GLN A 60 -7.90 -4.05 -8.77
CA GLN A 60 -6.59 -3.41 -8.82
C GLN A 60 -6.75 -1.92 -8.52
N GLY A 61 -5.71 -1.29 -8.00
CA GLY A 61 -5.73 0.14 -7.68
C GLY A 61 -4.34 0.69 -7.41
N TYR A 62 -4.28 1.85 -6.75
CA TYR A 62 -3.05 2.48 -6.30
C TYR A 62 -3.17 2.88 -4.83
N VAL A 63 -2.05 2.90 -4.13
CA VAL A 63 -1.92 3.42 -2.76
C VAL A 63 -0.82 4.49 -2.78
N GLU A 64 -1.11 5.63 -2.15
CA GLU A 64 -0.16 6.71 -1.91
C GLU A 64 0.11 6.80 -0.40
N LEU A 65 1.39 6.91 -0.03
CA LEU A 65 1.86 7.00 1.35
C LEU A 65 2.82 8.18 1.48
N THR A 66 2.40 9.19 2.25
CA THR A 66 3.18 10.40 2.56
C THR A 66 3.44 10.47 4.07
N GLY A 67 4.44 11.25 4.49
CA GLY A 67 4.72 11.48 5.92
C GLY A 67 5.44 10.35 6.66
N TYR A 68 6.23 9.54 5.94
CA TYR A 68 7.09 8.48 6.48
C TYR A 68 8.56 8.85 6.37
#